data_AF-A0A7J7IWF3-F1
#
_entry.id   AF-A0A7J7IWF3-F1
#
_cell.length_a   1.000
_cell.length_b   1.000
_cell.length_c   1.000
_cell.angle_alpha   90.00
_cell.angle_beta   90.00
_cell.angle_gamma   90.00
#
_symmetry.space_group_name_H-M   'P 1'
#
loop_
_entity.id
_entity.type
_entity.pdbx_description
1 polymer ?
#
loop_
_entity_poly.entity_id
_entity_poly.type
_entity_poly.pdbx_seq_one_letter_code
_entity_poly.pdbx_strand_id
1 'polypeptide(L)'
;MTDRVTLILVEKVKFFYYCYYSISSTIMDQYDEEEEEVEPLLKYNRLGNDLKRVLKEDPASCLAVHSKFLVIGSHSGSVHIFDHEGNRITDKQFQSHDITVNQLSIDEKGEYIASCSDDGKAVVNGLFSDEHEQVIEFERPVKAVAIDPQYSKRSRQLVTGDDKVLVCDRISVTT
;
A
#
# COMPACT_ATOMS: atom_id res chain seq x y z
N MET A 1 -18.83 8.36 -9.90
CA MET A 1 -18.13 7.17 -9.35
C MET A 1 -16.61 7.23 -9.49
N THR A 2 -16.04 8.20 -10.22
CA THR A 2 -14.57 8.36 -10.44
C THR A 2 -13.84 9.22 -9.40
N ASP A 3 -14.56 9.85 -8.46
CA ASP A 3 -13.95 10.90 -7.60
C ASP A 3 -13.13 10.36 -6.42
N ARG A 4 -13.37 9.10 -5.99
CA ARG A 4 -12.66 8.55 -4.81
C ARG A 4 -11.24 8.09 -5.10
N VAL A 5 -10.96 7.59 -6.31
CA VAL A 5 -9.62 7.10 -6.68
C VAL A 5 -8.63 8.26 -6.85
N THR A 6 -9.07 9.39 -7.40
CA THR A 6 -8.23 10.61 -7.50
C THR A 6 -7.94 11.20 -6.13
N LEU A 7 -8.89 11.18 -5.19
CA LEU A 7 -8.65 11.67 -3.82
C LEU A 7 -7.61 10.82 -3.06
N ILE A 8 -7.65 9.48 -3.17
CA ILE A 8 -6.68 8.60 -2.49
C ILE A 8 -5.24 8.86 -2.97
N LEU A 9 -5.05 9.10 -4.28
CA LEU A 9 -3.75 9.46 -4.85
C LEU A 9 -3.27 10.84 -4.40
N VAL A 10 -4.16 11.84 -4.39
CA VAL A 10 -3.79 13.22 -4.03
C VAL A 10 -3.52 13.36 -2.54
N GLU A 11 -4.27 12.69 -1.66
CA GLU A 11 -4.05 12.77 -0.21
C GLU A 11 -2.79 12.05 0.23
N LYS A 12 -2.49 10.84 -0.29
CA LYS A 12 -1.25 10.15 0.07
C LYS A 12 0.00 10.85 -0.48
N VAL A 13 -0.06 11.40 -1.69
CA VAL A 13 1.06 12.20 -2.25
C VAL A 13 1.24 13.50 -1.45
N LYS A 14 0.16 14.18 -1.07
CA LYS A 14 0.24 15.34 -0.18
C LYS A 14 0.84 14.96 1.18
N PHE A 15 0.42 13.87 1.79
CA PHE A 15 0.94 13.45 3.10
C PHE A 15 2.45 13.15 3.05
N PHE A 16 2.91 12.39 2.05
CA PHE A 16 4.34 12.17 1.84
C PHE A 16 5.12 13.45 1.56
N TYR A 17 4.56 14.36 0.76
CA TYR A 17 5.16 15.65 0.45
C TYR A 17 5.24 16.55 1.70
N TYR A 18 4.17 16.65 2.49
CA TYR A 18 4.14 17.41 3.74
C TYR A 18 5.11 16.82 4.77
N CYS A 19 5.19 15.50 4.91
CA CYS A 19 6.19 14.88 5.77
C CYS A 19 7.61 15.17 5.27
N TYR A 20 7.91 15.01 3.98
CA TYR A 20 9.23 15.31 3.42
C TYR A 20 9.62 16.78 3.62
N TYR A 21 8.70 17.71 3.36
CA TYR A 21 8.93 19.14 3.51
C TYR A 21 9.08 19.54 4.98
N SER A 22 8.28 18.96 5.88
CA SER A 22 8.43 19.16 7.34
C SER A 22 9.78 18.63 7.86
N ILE A 23 10.21 17.47 7.36
CA ILE A 23 11.53 16.89 7.69
C ILE A 23 12.65 17.77 7.11
N SER A 24 12.53 18.24 5.87
CA SER A 24 13.52 19.12 5.22
C SER A 24 13.64 20.47 5.95
N SER A 25 12.51 21.08 6.31
CA SER A 25 12.46 22.31 7.11
C SER A 25 13.14 22.14 8.47
N THR A 26 12.91 21.01 9.16
CA THR A 26 13.56 20.73 10.45
C THR A 26 15.10 20.56 10.31
N ILE A 27 15.58 20.13 9.14
CA ILE A 27 17.02 19.92 8.88
C ILE A 27 17.71 21.22 8.43
N MET A 28 16.96 22.22 7.92
CA MET A 28 17.50 23.46 7.35
C MET A 28 17.67 24.63 8.32
N ASP A 29 17.31 24.49 9.61
CA ASP A 29 17.54 25.50 10.67
C ASP A 29 19.04 25.79 10.98
N GLN A 30 19.99 25.46 10.10
CA GLN A 30 21.43 25.72 10.29
C GLN A 30 22.13 26.49 9.16
N TYR A 31 21.45 26.92 8.10
CA TYR A 31 22.07 27.77 7.08
C TYR A 31 21.09 28.85 6.58
N ASP A 32 21.31 30.09 7.04
CA ASP A 32 20.67 31.30 6.53
C ASP A 32 21.18 31.61 5.11
N GLU A 33 20.39 31.31 4.09
CA GLU A 33 20.37 32.03 2.82
C GLU A 33 18.90 32.35 2.47
N GLU A 34 18.57 33.64 2.38
CA GLU A 34 17.25 34.16 1.96
C GLU A 34 17.01 33.86 0.46
N GLU A 35 16.85 32.60 0.08
CA GLU A 35 16.21 32.26 -1.20
C GLU A 35 14.70 32.42 -1.02
N GLU A 36 14.04 33.20 -1.88
CA GLU A 36 12.57 33.23 -1.94
C GLU A 36 12.08 31.80 -2.22
N GLU A 37 11.57 31.11 -1.21
CA GLU A 37 11.05 29.75 -1.35
C GLU A 37 9.83 29.74 -2.30
N VAL A 38 10.08 29.47 -3.57
CA VAL A 38 9.03 29.35 -4.58
C VAL A 38 8.30 28.02 -4.38
N GLU A 39 6.99 28.09 -4.11
CA GLU A 39 6.13 26.90 -4.00
C GLU A 39 6.24 26.05 -5.28
N PRO A 40 6.64 24.77 -5.18
CA PRO A 40 6.80 23.94 -6.35
C PRO A 40 5.46 23.58 -6.98
N LEU A 41 5.38 23.73 -8.30
CA LEU A 41 4.18 23.41 -9.06
C LEU A 41 3.96 21.89 -9.16
N LEU A 42 2.75 21.45 -8.81
CA LEU A 42 2.35 20.05 -8.95
C LEU A 42 2.26 19.64 -10.43
N LYS A 43 3.24 18.86 -10.89
CA LYS A 43 3.20 18.17 -12.19
C LYS A 43 2.50 16.84 -12.02
N TYR A 44 1.49 16.55 -12.84
CA TYR A 44 0.79 15.26 -12.84
C TYR A 44 0.78 14.65 -14.24
N ASN A 45 0.83 13.32 -14.29
CA ASN A 45 0.59 12.54 -15.49
C ASN A 45 -0.52 11.51 -15.20
N ARG A 46 -1.42 11.30 -16.17
CA ARG A 46 -2.51 10.32 -16.01
C ARG A 46 -1.98 8.95 -16.38
N LEU A 47 -2.06 8.01 -15.43
CA LEU A 47 -1.76 6.60 -15.69
C LEU A 47 -2.73 6.02 -16.73
N GLY A 48 -2.17 5.25 -17.67
CA GLY A 48 -2.83 4.79 -18.88
C GLY A 48 -3.13 3.29 -18.90
N ASN A 49 -3.28 2.75 -20.11
CA ASN A 49 -3.20 1.31 -20.42
C ASN A 49 -4.22 0.44 -19.67
N ASP A 50 -3.77 -0.72 -19.19
CA ASP A 50 -4.62 -1.77 -18.59
C ASP A 50 -5.32 -1.28 -17.33
N LEU A 51 -4.67 -0.38 -16.57
CA LEU A 51 -5.22 0.18 -15.35
C LEU A 51 -6.62 0.78 -15.57
N LYS A 52 -6.84 1.50 -16.68
CA LYS A 52 -8.16 2.09 -16.98
C LYS A 52 -9.24 1.04 -17.17
N ARG A 53 -8.89 -0.10 -17.77
CA ARG A 53 -9.82 -1.21 -17.99
C ARG A 53 -10.11 -1.92 -16.68
N VAL A 54 -9.07 -2.26 -15.92
CA VAL A 54 -9.21 -2.95 -14.64
C VAL A 54 -10.05 -2.13 -13.67
N LEU A 55 -9.79 -0.82 -13.54
CA LEU A 55 -10.57 0.05 -12.65
C LEU A 55 -12.03 0.25 -13.08
N LYS A 56 -12.35 -0.03 -14.35
CA LYS A 56 -13.74 0.03 -14.85
C LYS A 56 -14.50 -1.24 -14.52
N GLU A 57 -13.83 -2.39 -14.55
CA GLU A 57 -14.40 -3.69 -14.22
C GLU A 57 -14.45 -3.88 -12.69
N ASP A 58 -13.42 -3.45 -11.97
CA ASP A 58 -13.21 -3.67 -10.55
C ASP A 58 -12.71 -2.37 -9.86
N PRO A 59 -13.59 -1.65 -9.13
CA PRO A 59 -13.24 -0.35 -8.56
C PRO A 59 -12.18 -0.49 -7.46
N ALA A 60 -11.15 0.36 -7.53
CA ALA A 60 -10.12 0.44 -6.50
C ALA A 60 -10.70 0.97 -5.18
N SER A 61 -10.34 0.31 -4.08
CA SER A 61 -10.62 0.72 -2.71
C SER A 61 -9.39 1.37 -2.06
N CYS A 62 -8.19 0.87 -2.35
CA CYS A 62 -6.94 1.35 -1.77
C CYS A 62 -5.76 1.27 -2.75
N LEU A 63 -4.70 2.02 -2.47
CA LEU A 63 -3.47 2.08 -3.25
C LEU A 63 -2.25 2.11 -2.33
N ALA A 64 -1.21 1.38 -2.72
CA ALA A 64 0.14 1.50 -2.19
C ALA A 64 1.15 1.64 -3.34
N VAL A 65 2.21 2.41 -3.10
CA VAL A 65 3.21 2.78 -4.10
C VAL A 65 4.57 2.29 -3.62
N HIS A 66 5.27 1.57 -4.50
CA HIS A 66 6.65 1.18 -4.30
C HIS A 66 7.52 1.82 -5.39
N SER A 67 8.83 1.92 -5.18
CA SER A 67 9.75 2.51 -6.16
C SER A 67 9.73 1.80 -7.54
N LYS A 68 9.34 0.53 -7.58
CA LYS A 68 9.34 -0.32 -8.79
C LYS A 68 7.97 -0.53 -9.43
N PHE A 69 6.89 -0.40 -8.67
CA PHE A 69 5.54 -0.77 -9.10
C PHE A 69 4.47 -0.13 -8.21
N LEU A 70 3.22 -0.20 -8.67
CA LEU A 70 2.02 0.25 -7.98
C LEU A 70 1.18 -0.97 -7.59
N VAL A 71 0.53 -0.92 -6.42
CA VAL A 71 -0.36 -1.97 -5.93
C VAL A 71 -1.71 -1.38 -5.61
N ILE A 72 -2.76 -1.96 -6.17
CA ILE A 72 -4.14 -1.51 -6.03
C ILE A 72 -4.95 -2.62 -5.40
N GLY A 73 -5.62 -2.32 -4.30
CA GLY A 73 -6.63 -3.19 -3.72
C GLY A 73 -7.99 -2.77 -4.23
N SER A 74 -8.85 -3.74 -4.49
CA SER A 74 -10.17 -3.50 -5.04
C SER A 74 -11.29 -3.84 -4.08
N HIS A 75 -12.50 -3.41 -4.45
CA HIS A 75 -13.69 -3.71 -3.67
C HIS A 75 -14.12 -5.18 -3.75
N SER A 76 -13.64 -5.92 -4.75
CA SER A 76 -13.85 -7.36 -4.90
C SER A 76 -12.84 -8.24 -4.14
N GLY A 77 -11.90 -7.62 -3.41
CA GLY A 77 -10.88 -8.35 -2.64
C GLY A 77 -9.66 -8.78 -3.45
N SER A 78 -9.58 -8.34 -4.71
CA SER A 78 -8.41 -8.52 -5.56
C SER A 78 -7.31 -7.49 -5.23
N VAL A 79 -6.07 -7.95 -5.28
CA VAL A 79 -4.85 -7.12 -5.23
C VAL A 79 -4.19 -7.17 -6.60
N HIS A 80 -4.19 -6.03 -7.29
CA HIS A 80 -3.66 -5.84 -8.63
C HIS A 80 -2.33 -5.10 -8.59
N ILE A 81 -1.39 -5.49 -9.45
CA ILE A 81 -0.06 -4.88 -9.53
C ILE A 81 0.16 -4.31 -10.92
N PHE A 82 0.64 -3.07 -10.96
CA PHE A 82 0.90 -2.33 -12.17
C PHE A 82 2.31 -1.76 -12.16
N ASP A 83 2.88 -1.53 -13.33
CA ASP A 83 4.04 -0.64 -13.44
C ASP A 83 3.62 0.83 -13.29
N HIS A 84 4.61 1.73 -13.34
CA HIS A 84 4.39 3.18 -13.26
C HIS A 84 3.77 3.79 -14.53
N GLU A 85 3.59 3.01 -15.60
CA GLU A 85 2.90 3.45 -16.82
C GLU A 85 1.42 3.03 -16.82
N GLY A 86 1.03 2.10 -15.95
CA GLY A 86 -0.32 1.55 -15.82
C GLY A 86 -0.51 0.23 -16.58
N ASN A 87 0.57 -0.42 -17.01
CA ASN A 87 0.51 -1.78 -17.55
C ASN A 87 0.40 -2.78 -16.41
N ARG A 88 -0.47 -3.78 -16.60
CA ARG A 88 -0.70 -4.79 -15.58
C ARG A 88 0.44 -5.82 -15.58
N ILE A 89 0.99 -6.10 -14.41
CA ILE A 89 1.97 -7.19 -14.23
C ILE A 89 1.17 -8.48 -14.04
N THR A 90 0.77 -9.11 -15.15
CA THR A 90 -0.22 -10.21 -15.18
C THR A 90 0.15 -11.44 -14.36
N ASP A 91 1.45 -11.69 -14.15
CA ASP A 91 1.93 -12.88 -13.42
C ASP A 91 1.78 -12.77 -11.90
N LYS A 92 1.24 -11.66 -11.38
CA LYS A 92 1.20 -11.36 -9.93
C LYS A 92 -0.10 -10.69 -9.48
N GLN A 93 -1.26 -11.18 -9.92
CA GLN A 93 -2.54 -10.83 -9.27
C GLN A 93 -2.77 -11.79 -8.10
N PHE A 94 -3.24 -11.25 -6.98
CA PHE A 94 -3.65 -12.05 -5.83
C PHE A 94 -5.14 -11.84 -5.55
N GLN A 95 -5.88 -12.94 -5.40
CA GLN A 95 -7.21 -12.91 -4.80
C GLN A 95 -7.04 -13.16 -3.30
N SER A 96 -6.59 -12.13 -2.56
CA SER A 96 -6.26 -12.26 -1.14
C SER A 96 -7.50 -12.21 -0.23
N HIS A 97 -8.60 -11.63 -0.72
CA HIS A 97 -9.80 -11.38 0.08
C HIS A 97 -11.08 -11.70 -0.70
N ASP A 98 -12.16 -11.97 0.04
CA ASP A 98 -13.50 -12.20 -0.54
C ASP A 98 -14.30 -10.90 -0.69
N ILE A 99 -13.89 -9.85 0.03
CA ILE A 99 -14.56 -8.55 0.12
C ILE A 99 -13.51 -7.44 0.01
N THR A 100 -13.94 -6.17 0.06
CA THR A 100 -13.10 -4.98 -0.12
C THR A 100 -11.79 -5.00 0.67
N VAL A 101 -10.70 -4.74 -0.03
CA VAL A 101 -9.42 -4.48 0.60
C VAL A 101 -9.45 -3.08 1.22
N ASN A 102 -9.22 -2.97 2.52
CA ASN A 102 -9.25 -1.70 3.25
C ASN A 102 -7.92 -0.96 3.15
N GLN A 103 -6.81 -1.67 3.35
CA GLN A 103 -5.47 -1.10 3.34
C GLN A 103 -4.45 -2.09 2.77
N LEU A 104 -3.41 -1.50 2.16
CA LEU A 104 -2.24 -2.19 1.65
C LEU A 104 -0.98 -1.60 2.29
N SER A 105 0.00 -2.46 2.56
CA SER A 105 1.33 -2.09 3.02
C SER A 105 2.38 -2.90 2.26
N ILE A 106 3.50 -2.28 1.90
CA ILE A 106 4.56 -2.91 1.12
C ILE A 106 5.87 -2.84 1.92
N ASP A 107 6.64 -3.92 1.89
CA ASP A 107 8.01 -3.98 2.43
C ASP A 107 8.96 -3.04 1.67
N GLU A 108 10.05 -2.58 2.29
CA GLU A 108 10.98 -1.61 1.68
C GLU A 108 11.59 -2.10 0.37
N LYS A 109 11.80 -3.42 0.24
CA LYS A 109 12.34 -4.01 -0.98
C LYS A 109 11.30 -4.30 -2.05
N GLY A 110 10.02 -4.27 -1.67
CA GLY A 110 8.91 -4.72 -2.49
C GLY A 110 8.90 -6.24 -2.71
N GLU A 111 9.34 -7.02 -1.71
CA GLU A 111 9.29 -8.50 -1.76
C GLU A 111 7.96 -9.05 -1.21
N TYR A 112 7.35 -8.34 -0.26
CA TYR A 112 6.10 -8.72 0.40
C TYR A 112 5.10 -7.58 0.38
N ILE A 113 3.82 -7.93 0.22
CA ILE A 113 2.68 -7.03 0.29
C ILE A 113 1.74 -7.55 1.36
N ALA A 114 1.39 -6.73 2.33
CA ALA A 114 0.30 -6.99 3.27
C ALA A 114 -0.98 -6.31 2.79
N SER A 115 -2.11 -7.01 2.98
CA SER A 115 -3.46 -6.57 2.66
C SER A 115 -4.38 -6.90 3.84
N CYS A 116 -5.42 -6.10 4.04
CA CYS A 116 -6.43 -6.36 5.06
C CYS A 116 -7.84 -6.02 4.56
N SER A 117 -8.85 -6.68 5.12
CA SER A 117 -10.23 -6.60 4.63
C SER A 117 -11.26 -6.71 5.76
N ASP A 118 -12.50 -6.39 5.38
CA ASP A 118 -13.70 -6.56 6.22
C ASP A 118 -14.14 -8.03 6.34
N ASP A 119 -13.53 -8.94 5.59
CA ASP A 119 -13.67 -10.39 5.77
C ASP A 119 -13.02 -10.92 7.07
N GLY A 120 -12.36 -10.04 7.83
CA GLY A 120 -11.66 -10.39 9.06
C GLY A 120 -10.30 -11.01 8.83
N LYS A 121 -9.71 -10.86 7.64
CA LYS A 121 -8.39 -11.41 7.33
C LYS A 121 -7.37 -10.29 7.10
N ALA A 122 -6.14 -10.55 7.53
CA ALA A 122 -4.96 -9.85 7.05
C ALA A 122 -4.06 -10.87 6.33
N VAL A 123 -3.69 -10.57 5.10
CA VAL A 123 -2.97 -11.50 4.23
C VAL A 123 -1.67 -10.85 3.76
N VAL A 124 -0.56 -11.58 3.90
CA VAL A 124 0.76 -11.19 3.38
C VAL A 124 1.14 -12.08 2.21
N ASN A 125 1.29 -11.49 1.03
CA ASN A 125 1.65 -12.16 -0.22
C ASN A 125 3.11 -11.88 -0.56
N GLY A 126 3.88 -12.94 -0.82
CA GLY A 126 5.22 -12.84 -1.40
C GLY A 126 5.15 -12.61 -2.92
N LEU A 127 5.89 -11.63 -3.42
CA LEU A 127 5.93 -11.32 -4.86
C LEU A 127 6.93 -12.16 -5.62
N PHE A 128 8.14 -12.30 -5.10
CA PHE A 128 9.27 -12.94 -5.79
C PHE A 128 9.88 -14.10 -5.00
N SER A 129 9.39 -14.33 -3.78
CA SER A 129 9.86 -15.41 -2.92
C SER A 129 8.98 -16.65 -3.10
N ASP A 130 9.58 -17.83 -2.96
CA ASP A 130 8.87 -19.11 -2.89
C ASP A 130 8.10 -19.27 -1.56
N GLU A 131 8.24 -18.33 -0.63
CA GLU A 131 7.43 -18.29 0.58
C GLU A 131 5.99 -17.87 0.24
N HIS A 132 5.07 -18.78 0.57
CA HIS A 132 3.67 -18.66 0.25
C HIS A 132 2.92 -17.71 1.21
N GLU A 133 1.76 -17.28 0.74
CA GLU A 133 0.74 -16.50 1.42
C GLU A 133 0.62 -16.80 2.92
N GLN A 134 0.71 -15.76 3.75
CA GLN A 134 0.42 -15.85 5.18
C GLN A 134 -0.92 -15.19 5.45
N VAL A 135 -1.88 -15.97 5.92
CA VAL A 135 -3.21 -15.51 6.31
C VAL A 135 -3.29 -15.44 7.83
N ILE A 136 -3.76 -14.31 8.34
CA ILE A 136 -4.08 -14.11 9.75
C ILE A 136 -5.57 -13.81 9.83
N GLU A 137 -6.30 -14.65 10.57
CA GLU A 137 -7.74 -14.52 10.74
C GLU A 137 -8.07 -13.84 12.08
N PHE A 138 -9.06 -12.95 12.04
CA PHE A 138 -9.59 -12.18 13.15
C PHE A 138 -11.10 -12.37 13.22
N GLU A 139 -11.67 -12.29 14.43
CA GLU A 139 -13.11 -12.33 14.64
C GLU A 139 -13.82 -11.03 14.22
N ARG A 140 -13.05 -10.02 13.81
CA ARG A 140 -13.50 -8.65 13.52
C ARG A 140 -12.88 -8.15 12.23
N PRO A 141 -13.54 -7.21 11.52
CA PRO A 141 -13.00 -6.61 10.31
C PRO A 141 -11.70 -5.85 10.59
N VAL A 142 -10.71 -5.97 9.72
CA VAL A 142 -9.41 -5.32 9.87
C VAL A 142 -9.37 -4.06 9.01
N LYS A 143 -9.27 -2.89 9.65
CA LYS A 143 -9.36 -1.59 8.95
C LYS A 143 -8.00 -1.07 8.48
N ALA A 144 -6.94 -1.41 9.20
CA ALA A 144 -5.59 -0.96 8.89
C ALA A 144 -4.57 -2.08 9.02
N VAL A 145 -3.53 -2.02 8.21
CA VAL A 145 -2.38 -2.92 8.26
C VAL A 145 -1.09 -2.18 7.95
N ALA A 146 -0.02 -2.51 8.67
CA ALA A 146 1.34 -2.06 8.42
C ALA A 146 2.30 -3.24 8.57
N ILE A 147 3.11 -3.49 7.55
CA ILE A 147 4.14 -4.53 7.57
C ILE A 147 5.48 -3.93 8.03
N ASP A 148 6.32 -4.71 8.68
CA ASP A 148 7.70 -4.29 8.96
C ASP A 148 8.43 -3.98 7.62
N PRO A 149 9.12 -2.82 7.49
CA PRO A 149 9.94 -2.50 6.31
C PRO A 149 11.06 -3.49 5.99
N GLN A 150 11.44 -4.35 6.94
CA GLN A 150 12.41 -5.44 6.77
C GLN A 150 11.77 -6.82 6.98
N TYR A 151 10.55 -6.99 6.48
CA TYR A 151 9.76 -8.20 6.67
C TYR A 151 10.49 -9.47 6.22
N SER A 152 11.28 -9.38 5.15
CA SER A 152 12.01 -10.52 4.59
C SER A 152 13.18 -11.02 5.44
N LYS A 153 13.70 -10.22 6.38
CA LYS A 153 14.96 -10.51 7.07
C LYS A 153 14.86 -10.78 8.56
N ARG A 154 13.95 -10.13 9.29
CA ARG A 154 14.14 -9.98 10.75
C ARG A 154 12.96 -10.36 11.62
N SER A 155 11.78 -9.80 11.38
CA SER A 155 10.70 -9.84 12.38
C SER A 155 9.49 -10.64 11.92
N ARG A 156 9.24 -10.78 10.61
CA ARG A 156 7.96 -11.32 10.06
C ARG A 156 6.74 -10.75 10.81
N GLN A 157 6.85 -9.49 11.22
CA GLN A 157 5.88 -8.79 12.03
C GLN A 157 5.01 -7.92 11.14
N LEU A 158 3.75 -7.82 11.54
CA LEU A 158 2.81 -6.85 11.02
C LEU A 158 1.94 -6.32 12.14
N VAL A 159 1.44 -5.11 11.96
CA VAL A 159 0.54 -4.45 12.88
C VAL A 159 -0.81 -4.32 12.19
N THR A 160 -1.88 -4.72 12.86
CA THR A 160 -3.26 -4.52 12.41
C THR A 160 -3.98 -3.51 13.31
N GLY A 161 -4.92 -2.78 12.73
CA GLY A 161 -5.72 -1.79 13.44
C GLY A 161 -7.20 -1.90 13.11
N ASP A 162 -8.03 -1.98 14.15
CA ASP A 162 -9.47 -1.72 14.12
C ASP A 162 -9.82 -0.67 15.20
N ASP A 163 -10.61 -1.02 16.23
CA ASP A 163 -10.72 -0.29 17.48
C ASP A 163 -9.44 -0.41 18.34
N LYS A 164 -8.69 -1.50 18.18
CA LYS A 164 -7.43 -1.79 18.87
C LYS A 164 -6.30 -1.98 17.87
N VAL A 165 -5.09 -1.67 18.33
CA VAL A 165 -3.86 -1.96 17.58
C VAL A 165 -3.30 -3.27 18.08
N LEU A 166 -3.11 -4.24 17.18
CA LEU A 166 -2.57 -5.56 17.47
C LEU A 166 -1.25 -5.72 16.72
N VAL A 167 -0.22 -6.20 17.43
CA VAL A 167 1.03 -6.64 16.81
C VAL A 167 0.92 -8.15 16.60
N CYS A 168 1.06 -8.58 15.35
CA CYS A 168 0.98 -9.96 14.94
C CYS A 168 2.38 -10.43 14.50
N ASP A 169 2.88 -11.43 15.20
CA ASP A 169 4.04 -12.21 14.78
C ASP A 169 3.60 -13.33 13.83
N ARG A 170 4.57 -13.96 13.16
CA ARG A 170 4.33 -15.20 12.41
C ARG A 170 3.70 -16.24 13.34
N ILE A 171 2.43 -16.56 13.11
CA ILE A 171 1.79 -17.73 13.72
C ILE A 171 2.55 -18.94 13.19
N SER A 172 3.38 -19.56 14.03
CA SER A 172 3.86 -20.90 13.75
C SER A 172 2.63 -21.80 13.72
N VAL A 173 2.22 -22.23 12.52
CA VAL A 173 1.27 -23.32 12.35
C VAL A 173 1.83 -24.49 13.16
N THR A 174 1.27 -24.72 14.34
CA THR A 174 1.61 -25.87 15.14
C THR A 174 0.79 -27.00 14.55
N THR A 175 1.44 -27.78 13.67
CA THR A 175 0.93 -29.07 13.22
C THR A 175 0.78 -30.02 14.40
#